data_AF-A0AAD9G512-F1
#
_entry.id   AF-A0AAD9G512-F1
#
_cell.length_a   1.000
_cell.length_b   1.000
_cell.length_c   1.000
_cell.angle_alpha   90.00
_cell.angle_beta   90.00
_cell.angle_gamma   90.00
#
_symmetry.space_group_name_H-M   'P 1'
#
loop_
_entity.id
_entity.type
_entity.pdbx_description
1 polymer ?
#
loop_
_entity_poly.entity_id
_entity_poly.type
_entity_poly.pdbx_seq_one_letter_code
_entity_poly.pdbx_strand_id
1 'polypeptide(L)'
;MCRVSIDSDMDLHVAVDGLDDTLTLLDVGSVDGGAMLGTSVDDMDLSFLSELLHQGEPVPEPTSPLSTSSSNGKELSASSPSDMSESSDDDSTAVAVVKQAKESAAKESNKTEDRKAKRRAQVAISARRHRSRKKNEMINLKKEASYLNYQLDFLRSKHKLMRADGAVAEWEEKAISQRHKRRQAEELNAQLRHALFQQNGYVQNLKKMFSLSSADNMELNMRRFLHTYTHLRKDPQSRARDLAAVCTDAKLELGMQTVLRETEGIPVLRPHISTRQISTSSTEFGASTVAVYAFDTMNTVQIFLAACGAILGCGSAWPKYTQLESYGNVVDAPTDSIRYGVSGCRYRSDDGQDEVAVESRGLSYFKIMDRCAVLLWDYADDDDMYPVNKNTLMKRDVIGTVVVRPEICEDGVERVVCRSICTKVHSAAMTQLSPDIRRFSESKKMGAQICGSMVYQTIVGHCPDARPISA
;
A
#
# COMPACT_ATOMS: atom_id res chain seq x y z
N MET A 1 3.17 3.54 47.97
CA MET A 1 2.72 2.13 47.93
C MET A 1 1.30 2.12 47.39
N CYS A 2 1.13 1.88 46.09
CA CYS A 2 -0.09 1.45 45.39
C CYS A 2 0.36 1.14 43.96
N ARG A 3 0.71 -0.13 43.70
CA ARG A 3 0.89 -0.68 42.36
C ARG A 3 -0.51 -0.84 41.77
N VAL A 4 -0.82 -0.14 40.70
CA VAL A 4 -1.97 -0.44 39.85
C VAL A 4 -1.40 -1.08 38.58
N SER A 5 -1.66 -2.37 38.43
CA SER A 5 -1.34 -3.13 37.22
C SER A 5 -2.14 -2.55 36.05
N ILE A 6 -1.46 -2.24 34.96
CA ILE A 6 -2.07 -1.90 33.68
C ILE A 6 -2.15 -3.22 32.91
N ASP A 7 -3.28 -3.90 33.00
CA ASP A 7 -3.68 -4.90 32.00
C ASP A 7 -4.18 -4.14 30.78
N SER A 8 -3.35 -4.11 29.75
CA SER A 8 -3.77 -3.82 28.39
C SER A 8 -3.15 -4.87 27.48
N ASP A 9 -3.57 -6.12 27.67
CA ASP A 9 -3.44 -7.15 26.65
C ASP A 9 -4.30 -6.72 25.46
N MET A 10 -3.66 -6.06 24.50
CA MET A 10 -4.15 -6.11 23.13
C MET A 10 -3.92 -7.54 22.67
N ASP A 11 -4.98 -8.34 22.63
CA ASP A 11 -4.99 -9.72 22.17
C ASP A 11 -4.40 -9.83 20.74
N LEU A 12 -3.08 -10.00 20.70
CA LEU A 12 -2.33 -10.59 19.60
C LEU A 12 -2.18 -12.10 19.82
N HIS A 13 -2.69 -12.64 20.94
CA HIS A 13 -2.62 -14.05 21.32
C HIS A 13 -3.63 -14.94 20.59
N VAL A 14 -4.72 -14.39 20.05
CA VAL A 14 -5.70 -15.18 19.26
C VAL A 14 -5.10 -15.72 17.95
N ALA A 15 -3.95 -15.20 17.50
CA ALA A 15 -3.22 -15.73 16.34
C ALA A 15 -2.11 -16.74 16.71
N VAL A 16 -1.87 -17.00 17.99
CA VAL A 16 -0.76 -17.86 18.44
C VAL A 16 -1.20 -19.30 18.75
N ASP A 17 -2.48 -19.54 19.07
CA ASP A 17 -3.01 -20.88 19.34
C ASP A 17 -3.30 -21.73 18.09
N GLY A 18 -2.91 -21.27 16.90
CA GLY A 18 -3.12 -21.99 15.63
C GLY A 18 -1.86 -22.25 14.81
N LEU A 19 -0.67 -21.86 15.29
CA LEU A 19 0.56 -21.92 14.50
C LEU A 19 1.61 -22.93 14.99
N ASP A 20 1.24 -23.82 15.91
CA ASP A 20 2.18 -24.78 16.49
C ASP A 20 2.13 -26.18 15.84
N ASP A 21 1.31 -26.39 14.80
CA ASP A 21 1.09 -27.74 14.22
C ASP A 21 1.36 -27.88 12.71
N THR A 22 2.05 -26.91 12.07
CA THR A 22 2.40 -27.03 10.63
C THR A 22 3.83 -26.60 10.29
N LEU A 23 4.81 -27.14 11.02
CA LEU A 23 6.19 -27.23 10.53
C LEU A 23 6.62 -28.69 10.37
N THR A 24 6.13 -29.33 9.31
CA THR A 24 6.74 -30.55 8.76
C THR A 24 6.69 -30.54 7.24
N LEU A 25 7.85 -30.84 6.62
CA LEU A 25 8.12 -31.00 5.18
C LEU A 25 8.12 -29.68 4.39
N LEU A 26 9.21 -29.26 3.74
CA LEU A 26 10.01 -30.02 2.77
C LEU A 26 11.46 -29.52 2.70
N ASP A 27 12.38 -30.48 2.64
CA ASP A 27 13.79 -30.32 2.36
C ASP A 27 14.11 -30.63 0.88
N VAL A 28 15.03 -29.84 0.34
CA VAL A 28 15.93 -29.97 -0.83
C VAL A 28 15.41 -30.32 -2.24
N GLY A 29 15.81 -29.46 -3.20
CA GLY A 29 15.96 -29.78 -4.62
C GLY A 29 16.70 -28.70 -5.42
N SER A 30 18.03 -28.75 -5.41
CA SER A 30 18.99 -27.93 -6.18
C SER A 30 18.80 -27.99 -7.71
N VAL A 31 18.90 -26.85 -8.43
CA VAL A 31 19.52 -26.73 -9.77
C VAL A 31 20.14 -25.33 -9.98
N ASP A 32 21.33 -25.37 -10.55
CA ASP A 32 22.38 -24.39 -10.82
C ASP A 32 22.17 -23.52 -12.09
N GLY A 33 22.89 -22.38 -12.17
CA GLY A 33 23.57 -21.94 -13.40
C GLY A 33 23.00 -20.82 -14.29
N GLY A 34 23.39 -19.56 -14.02
CA GLY A 34 24.23 -18.76 -14.93
C GLY A 34 23.67 -18.01 -16.16
N ALA A 35 23.97 -16.70 -16.18
CA ALA A 35 24.51 -15.87 -17.29
C ALA A 35 23.64 -14.81 -18.03
N MET A 36 24.00 -13.55 -17.75
CA MET A 36 24.44 -12.46 -18.64
C MET A 36 23.47 -11.48 -19.38
N LEU A 37 23.75 -10.20 -19.06
CA LEU A 37 23.95 -9.01 -19.91
C LEU A 37 22.76 -8.35 -20.63
N GLY A 38 22.42 -7.15 -20.14
CA GLY A 38 22.65 -5.89 -20.86
C GLY A 38 21.65 -5.50 -21.94
N THR A 39 20.83 -4.48 -21.67
CA THR A 39 20.25 -3.63 -22.73
C THR A 39 20.20 -2.18 -22.30
N SER A 40 20.63 -1.34 -23.24
CA SER A 40 20.88 0.09 -23.19
C SER A 40 19.67 0.94 -22.82
N VAL A 41 19.95 1.99 -22.07
CA VAL A 41 19.10 3.17 -21.91
C VAL A 41 19.42 4.09 -23.09
N ASP A 42 18.49 4.27 -24.01
CA ASP A 42 18.36 5.51 -24.80
C ASP A 42 17.02 5.50 -25.56
N ASP A 43 16.45 6.70 -25.64
CA ASP A 43 15.25 7.13 -26.40
C ASP A 43 13.87 6.95 -25.73
N MET A 44 13.52 7.91 -24.85
CA MET A 44 12.13 8.21 -24.52
C MET A 44 11.79 9.65 -24.93
N ASP A 45 10.91 9.75 -25.93
CA ASP A 45 10.42 10.95 -26.59
C ASP A 45 9.62 11.87 -25.63
N LEU A 46 9.99 13.16 -25.59
CA LEU A 46 9.40 14.22 -24.75
C LEU A 46 8.28 15.01 -25.45
N SER A 47 7.77 14.52 -26.58
CA SER A 47 6.72 15.16 -27.38
C SER A 47 5.40 15.41 -26.63
N PHE A 48 5.12 14.67 -25.56
CA PHE A 48 3.88 14.76 -24.77
C PHE A 48 3.69 16.11 -24.03
N LEU A 49 4.77 16.77 -23.59
CA LEU A 49 4.66 18.02 -22.82
C LEU A 49 4.19 19.22 -23.66
N SER A 50 4.35 19.15 -24.97
CA SER A 50 3.98 20.23 -25.90
C SER A 50 2.46 20.37 -26.06
N GLU A 51 1.74 19.24 -25.93
CA GLU A 51 0.30 19.18 -26.23
C GLU A 51 -0.57 19.69 -25.07
N LEU A 52 -0.06 19.64 -23.83
CA LEU A 52 -0.80 20.03 -22.62
C LEU A 52 -0.92 21.56 -22.42
N LEU A 53 -0.05 22.34 -23.06
CA LEU A 53 -0.01 23.80 -22.86
C LEU A 53 -1.03 24.59 -23.70
N HIS A 54 -1.79 23.93 -24.58
CA HIS A 54 -2.57 24.63 -25.62
C HIS A 54 -4.10 24.60 -25.48
N GLN A 55 -4.68 24.09 -24.39
CA GLN A 55 -6.15 24.09 -24.24
C GLN A 55 -6.60 24.61 -22.89
N GLY A 56 -6.95 25.90 -22.85
CA GLY A 56 -7.72 26.49 -21.76
C GLY A 56 -9.02 27.09 -22.32
N GLU A 57 -10.16 26.61 -21.85
CA GLU A 57 -11.43 27.35 -21.91
C GLU A 57 -12.22 27.22 -20.59
N PRO A 58 -13.05 28.23 -20.25
CA PRO A 58 -13.53 28.46 -18.89
C PRO A 58 -14.89 27.80 -18.59
N VAL A 59 -15.11 27.52 -17.30
CA VAL A 59 -16.30 26.84 -16.73
C VAL A 59 -17.34 27.86 -16.23
N PRO A 60 -18.66 27.68 -16.47
CA PRO A 60 -19.70 28.39 -15.74
C PRO A 60 -20.31 27.56 -14.59
N GLU A 61 -20.68 28.27 -13.51
CA GLU A 61 -21.25 27.81 -12.24
C GLU A 61 -22.72 27.30 -12.30
N PRO A 62 -23.20 26.58 -11.27
CA PRO A 62 -24.44 25.79 -11.34
C PRO A 62 -25.65 26.46 -10.67
N THR A 63 -26.85 26.17 -11.20
CA THR A 63 -28.12 26.33 -10.49
C THR A 63 -28.85 24.97 -10.39
N SER A 64 -29.21 24.61 -9.17
CA SER A 64 -30.21 23.57 -8.82
C SER A 64 -31.58 24.25 -8.57
N PRO A 65 -32.71 23.61 -8.20
CA PRO A 65 -32.96 22.21 -7.77
C PRO A 65 -34.36 21.63 -8.16
N LEU A 66 -34.76 20.56 -7.44
CA LEU A 66 -36.12 20.06 -7.11
C LEU A 66 -36.73 18.98 -8.04
N SER A 67 -36.76 17.68 -7.67
CA SER A 67 -37.55 16.91 -6.66
C SER A 67 -38.92 16.42 -7.13
N THR A 68 -39.32 15.27 -6.54
CA THR A 68 -40.62 14.57 -6.52
C THR A 68 -40.83 13.50 -7.59
N SER A 69 -41.53 12.38 -7.35
CA SER A 69 -41.75 11.51 -6.18
C SER A 69 -42.67 10.37 -6.66
N SER A 70 -42.41 9.13 -6.21
CA SER A 70 -43.37 7.99 -6.16
C SER A 70 -43.84 7.44 -7.54
N SER A 71 -44.21 6.17 -7.75
CA SER A 71 -44.63 5.07 -6.89
C SER A 71 -44.64 3.74 -7.68
N ASN A 72 -44.43 2.64 -6.95
CA ASN A 72 -45.04 1.30 -7.01
C ASN A 72 -45.41 0.58 -8.34
N GLY A 73 -45.07 -0.72 -8.37
CA GLY A 73 -45.79 -1.77 -9.13
C GLY A 73 -44.86 -2.85 -9.71
N LYS A 74 -44.40 -3.83 -8.92
CA LYS A 74 -44.95 -5.19 -8.73
C LYS A 74 -44.78 -6.15 -9.94
N GLU A 75 -43.86 -7.09 -9.73
CA GLU A 75 -43.74 -8.50 -10.15
C GLU A 75 -44.57 -9.03 -11.35
N LEU A 76 -43.93 -9.86 -12.20
CA LEU A 76 -44.08 -11.32 -12.16
C LEU A 76 -43.21 -12.06 -13.21
N SER A 77 -42.93 -13.30 -12.85
CA SER A 77 -42.05 -14.35 -13.39
C SER A 77 -42.61 -15.17 -14.56
N ALA A 78 -41.72 -15.81 -15.34
CA ALA A 78 -41.83 -17.15 -15.97
C ALA A 78 -40.59 -17.38 -16.87
N SER A 79 -39.64 -18.26 -16.53
CA SER A 79 -39.56 -19.72 -16.74
C SER A 79 -39.20 -20.19 -18.17
N SER A 80 -38.15 -21.01 -18.23
CA SER A 80 -37.43 -21.70 -19.33
C SER A 80 -38.29 -22.61 -20.24
N PRO A 81 -37.74 -23.25 -21.32
CA PRO A 81 -36.91 -24.47 -21.16
C PRO A 81 -35.81 -24.77 -22.23
N SER A 82 -35.03 -25.82 -21.90
CA SER A 82 -34.04 -26.74 -22.55
C SER A 82 -34.05 -26.95 -24.10
N ASP A 83 -33.09 -27.61 -24.80
CA ASP A 83 -32.29 -28.83 -24.51
C ASP A 83 -31.27 -29.21 -25.65
N MET A 84 -30.41 -30.23 -25.41
CA MET A 84 -29.68 -31.19 -26.30
C MET A 84 -28.25 -30.95 -26.90
N SER A 85 -27.24 -31.52 -26.21
CA SER A 85 -26.32 -32.67 -26.49
C SER A 85 -25.50 -32.96 -27.79
N GLU A 86 -24.36 -33.65 -27.53
CA GLU A 86 -23.48 -34.56 -28.33
C GLU A 86 -22.18 -33.98 -28.96
N SER A 87 -21.03 -34.68 -29.14
CA SER A 87 -20.33 -35.87 -28.58
C SER A 87 -19.06 -36.15 -29.44
N SER A 88 -18.00 -36.72 -28.84
CA SER A 88 -17.01 -37.70 -29.39
C SER A 88 -15.56 -37.31 -29.76
N ASP A 89 -14.67 -38.22 -29.32
CA ASP A 89 -13.19 -38.30 -29.31
C ASP A 89 -12.53 -38.88 -30.59
N ASP A 90 -11.18 -38.83 -30.73
CA ASP A 90 -10.29 -40.02 -30.68
C ASP A 90 -8.76 -39.74 -30.83
N ASP A 91 -7.95 -40.70 -30.33
CA ASP A 91 -6.49 -40.77 -30.09
C ASP A 91 -5.66 -41.44 -31.23
N SER A 92 -4.30 -41.38 -31.19
CA SER A 92 -3.39 -42.49 -31.57
C SER A 92 -1.87 -42.21 -31.49
N THR A 93 -1.13 -43.26 -31.07
CA THR A 93 0.28 -43.41 -30.67
C THR A 93 1.33 -43.82 -31.75
N ALA A 94 2.61 -43.90 -31.33
CA ALA A 94 3.89 -44.06 -32.07
C ALA A 94 4.39 -45.50 -32.36
N VAL A 95 5.41 -45.67 -33.25
CA VAL A 95 6.35 -46.83 -33.31
C VAL A 95 7.74 -46.44 -33.90
N ALA A 96 8.82 -47.10 -33.43
CA ALA A 96 10.24 -46.96 -33.81
C ALA A 96 10.83 -48.21 -34.53
N VAL A 97 11.91 -48.07 -35.34
CA VAL A 97 12.84 -49.18 -35.74
C VAL A 97 14.28 -48.67 -36.03
N VAL A 98 15.27 -49.52 -35.72
CA VAL A 98 16.75 -49.37 -35.67
C VAL A 98 17.48 -50.04 -36.88
N LYS A 99 18.66 -49.54 -37.34
CA LYS A 99 19.93 -50.31 -37.55
C LYS A 99 21.11 -49.57 -38.27
N GLN A 100 22.27 -49.64 -37.60
CA GLN A 100 23.68 -49.92 -37.99
C GLN A 100 24.53 -49.11 -39.02
N ALA A 101 25.66 -48.61 -38.48
CA ALA A 101 27.09 -48.81 -38.85
C ALA A 101 27.80 -48.04 -40.01
N LYS A 102 28.74 -47.18 -39.56
CA LYS A 102 30.11 -46.82 -40.03
C LYS A 102 30.46 -46.90 -41.53
N GLU A 103 30.76 -45.73 -42.12
CA GLU A 103 31.97 -45.46 -42.93
C GLU A 103 32.08 -43.97 -43.33
N SER A 104 33.31 -43.44 -43.33
CA SER A 104 33.82 -42.21 -43.99
C SER A 104 33.73 -40.84 -43.28
N ALA A 105 34.70 -40.60 -42.39
CA ALA A 105 34.96 -39.34 -41.69
C ALA A 105 35.33 -38.13 -42.59
N ALA A 106 35.42 -38.29 -43.92
CA ALA A 106 35.64 -37.19 -44.88
C ALA A 106 34.40 -36.83 -45.73
N LYS A 107 33.33 -37.65 -45.72
CA LYS A 107 31.99 -37.28 -46.23
C LYS A 107 31.08 -36.73 -45.13
N GLU A 108 31.52 -36.83 -43.88
CA GLU A 108 30.77 -36.42 -42.69
C GLU A 108 30.67 -34.90 -42.54
N SER A 109 31.65 -34.10 -42.98
CA SER A 109 31.55 -32.63 -42.95
C SER A 109 30.47 -32.11 -43.91
N ASN A 110 30.47 -32.54 -45.18
CA ASN A 110 29.43 -32.14 -46.14
C ASN A 110 28.05 -32.72 -45.81
N LYS A 111 27.94 -33.95 -45.29
CA LYS A 111 26.65 -34.50 -44.83
C LYS A 111 26.15 -33.85 -43.55
N THR A 112 27.03 -33.40 -42.66
CA THR A 112 26.63 -32.69 -41.42
C THR A 112 26.22 -31.24 -41.71
N GLU A 113 26.87 -30.57 -42.67
CA GLU A 113 26.40 -29.28 -43.18
C GLU A 113 25.05 -29.38 -43.88
N ASP A 114 24.85 -30.41 -44.72
CA ASP A 114 23.55 -30.65 -45.38
C ASP A 114 22.45 -31.04 -44.37
N ARG A 115 22.78 -31.77 -43.31
CA ARG A 115 21.87 -32.04 -42.17
C ARG A 115 21.57 -30.79 -41.35
N LYS A 116 22.56 -29.92 -41.11
CA LYS A 116 22.37 -28.63 -40.43
C LYS A 116 21.52 -27.69 -41.28
N ALA A 117 21.74 -27.65 -42.59
CA ALA A 117 20.94 -26.88 -43.53
C ALA A 117 19.48 -27.37 -43.57
N LYS A 118 19.26 -28.69 -43.61
CA LYS A 118 17.92 -29.29 -43.49
C LYS A 118 17.23 -28.96 -42.17
N ARG A 119 17.94 -29.02 -41.04
CA ARG A 119 17.40 -28.65 -39.73
C ARG A 119 17.05 -27.16 -39.66
N ARG A 120 17.88 -26.27 -40.23
CA ARG A 120 17.59 -24.83 -40.34
C ARG A 120 16.38 -24.56 -41.22
N ALA A 121 16.24 -25.24 -42.36
CA ALA A 121 15.09 -25.14 -43.23
C ALA A 121 13.80 -25.61 -42.52
N GLN A 122 13.85 -26.72 -41.77
CA GLN A 122 12.72 -27.23 -41.02
C GLN A 122 12.30 -26.29 -39.87
N VAL A 123 13.27 -25.71 -39.15
CA VAL A 123 13.01 -24.68 -38.13
C VAL A 123 12.39 -23.43 -38.77
N ALA A 124 12.88 -23.00 -39.94
CA ALA A 124 12.31 -21.88 -40.66
C ALA A 124 10.87 -22.14 -41.13
N ILE A 125 10.57 -23.35 -41.61
CA ILE A 125 9.21 -23.78 -41.98
C ILE A 125 8.29 -23.82 -40.75
N SER A 126 8.76 -24.42 -39.65
CA SER A 126 8.00 -24.47 -38.39
C SER A 126 7.73 -23.06 -37.85
N ALA A 127 8.72 -22.17 -37.85
CA ALA A 127 8.57 -20.78 -37.44
C ALA A 127 7.60 -20.00 -38.34
N ARG A 128 7.62 -20.24 -39.66
CA ARG A 128 6.63 -19.67 -40.59
C ARG A 128 5.22 -20.19 -40.30
N ARG A 129 5.07 -21.50 -40.03
CA ARG A 129 3.77 -22.11 -39.70
C ARG A 129 3.23 -21.57 -38.37
N HIS A 130 4.08 -21.44 -37.35
CA HIS A 130 3.72 -20.85 -36.07
C HIS A 130 3.28 -19.39 -36.22
N ARG A 131 4.04 -18.57 -36.95
CA ARG A 131 3.65 -17.18 -37.25
C ARG A 131 2.32 -17.10 -38.01
N SER A 132 2.08 -18.02 -38.95
CA SER A 132 0.82 -18.09 -39.69
C SER A 132 -0.38 -18.44 -38.80
N ARG A 133 -0.23 -19.43 -37.90
CA ARG A 133 -1.27 -19.79 -36.91
C ARG A 133 -1.60 -18.62 -35.99
N LYS A 134 -0.58 -18.00 -35.39
CA LYS A 134 -0.75 -16.83 -34.51
C LYS A 134 -1.43 -15.66 -35.23
N LYS A 135 -1.11 -15.43 -36.51
CA LYS A 135 -1.78 -14.42 -37.33
C LYS A 135 -3.26 -14.74 -37.54
N ASN A 136 -3.59 -15.99 -37.85
CA ASN A 136 -4.98 -16.42 -38.04
C ASN A 136 -5.80 -16.36 -36.75
N GLU A 137 -5.22 -16.79 -35.63
CA GLU A 137 -5.84 -16.66 -34.29
C GLU A 137 -6.10 -15.20 -33.95
N MET A 138 -5.13 -14.31 -34.16
CA MET A 138 -5.31 -12.87 -33.95
C MET A 138 -6.43 -12.31 -34.84
N ILE A 139 -6.55 -12.76 -36.09
CA ILE A 139 -7.63 -12.32 -36.99
C ILE A 139 -8.99 -12.82 -36.47
N ASN A 140 -9.08 -14.06 -36.00
CA ASN A 140 -10.31 -14.61 -35.43
C ASN A 140 -10.71 -13.88 -34.15
N LEU A 141 -9.78 -13.65 -33.23
CA LEU A 141 -10.02 -12.87 -32.01
C LEU A 141 -10.46 -11.43 -32.32
N LYS A 142 -9.87 -10.79 -33.34
CA LYS A 142 -10.32 -9.46 -33.79
C LYS A 142 -11.75 -9.47 -34.34
N LYS A 143 -12.13 -10.52 -35.09
CA LYS A 143 -13.50 -10.69 -35.58
C LYS A 143 -14.48 -10.89 -34.44
N GLU A 144 -14.12 -11.72 -33.47
CA GLU A 144 -14.93 -11.98 -32.28
C GLU A 144 -15.09 -10.72 -31.41
N ALA A 145 -14.00 -9.98 -31.17
CA ALA A 145 -14.06 -8.69 -30.48
C ALA A 145 -14.95 -7.68 -31.21
N SER A 146 -14.86 -7.62 -32.54
CA SER A 146 -15.71 -6.74 -33.35
C SER A 146 -17.19 -7.15 -33.28
N TYR A 147 -17.45 -8.46 -33.29
CA TYR A 147 -18.80 -9.02 -33.20
C TYR A 147 -19.42 -8.77 -31.82
N LEU A 148 -18.68 -9.02 -30.74
CA LEU A 148 -19.12 -8.73 -29.37
C LEU A 148 -19.35 -7.23 -29.16
N ASN A 149 -18.49 -6.37 -29.73
CA ASN A 149 -18.69 -4.92 -29.67
C ASN A 149 -19.97 -4.50 -30.40
N TYR A 150 -20.23 -5.08 -31.57
CA TYR A 150 -21.48 -4.87 -32.30
C TYR A 150 -22.70 -5.34 -31.49
N GLN A 151 -22.63 -6.51 -30.84
CA GLN A 151 -23.71 -6.97 -29.96
C GLN A 151 -23.94 -6.04 -28.78
N LEU A 152 -22.87 -5.51 -28.17
CA LEU A 152 -22.96 -4.53 -27.09
C LEU A 152 -23.67 -3.26 -27.53
N ASP A 153 -23.30 -2.72 -28.70
CA ASP A 153 -23.89 -1.51 -29.25
C ASP A 153 -25.35 -1.74 -29.68
N PHE A 154 -25.66 -2.92 -30.21
CA PHE A 154 -27.04 -3.33 -30.51
C PHE A 154 -27.89 -3.43 -29.24
N LEU A 155 -27.38 -4.09 -28.19
CA LEU A 155 -28.08 -4.23 -26.91
C LEU A 155 -28.27 -2.87 -26.23
N ARG A 156 -27.27 -1.99 -26.27
CA ARG A 156 -27.37 -0.60 -25.79
C ARG A 156 -28.44 0.19 -26.56
N SER A 157 -28.45 0.07 -27.87
CA SER A 157 -29.44 0.75 -28.74
C SER A 157 -30.86 0.22 -28.49
N LYS A 158 -31.02 -1.10 -28.37
CA LYS A 158 -32.29 -1.75 -28.03
C LYS A 158 -32.77 -1.33 -26.64
N HIS A 159 -31.86 -1.29 -25.66
CA HIS A 159 -32.15 -0.85 -24.29
C HIS A 159 -32.55 0.64 -24.24
N LYS A 160 -31.92 1.49 -25.06
CA LYS A 160 -32.26 2.91 -25.24
C LYS A 160 -33.63 3.11 -25.88
N LEU A 161 -34.01 2.25 -26.84
CA LEU A 161 -35.31 2.29 -27.51
C LEU A 161 -36.46 1.75 -26.64
N MET A 162 -36.18 0.81 -25.73
CA MET A 162 -37.17 0.09 -24.93
C MET A 162 -37.60 0.79 -23.63
N ARG A 163 -36.98 1.90 -23.21
CA ARG A 163 -37.38 2.65 -22.01
C ARG A 163 -38.08 3.97 -22.36
N ALA A 164 -39.29 4.12 -21.83
CA ALA A 164 -40.22 5.22 -22.13
C ALA A 164 -39.88 6.57 -21.46
N ASP A 165 -38.73 6.71 -20.79
CA ASP A 165 -38.33 7.98 -20.19
C ASP A 165 -36.82 8.19 -20.28
N GLY A 166 -36.40 9.10 -21.16
CA GLY A 166 -34.99 9.38 -21.48
C GLY A 166 -34.21 10.04 -20.34
N ALA A 167 -34.90 10.60 -19.34
CA ALA A 167 -34.29 11.31 -18.23
C ALA A 167 -33.40 10.40 -17.35
N VAL A 168 -33.84 9.19 -17.03
CA VAL A 168 -33.08 8.26 -16.16
C VAL A 168 -31.82 7.74 -16.88
N ALA A 169 -31.91 7.49 -18.19
CA ALA A 169 -30.76 7.05 -19.00
C ALA A 169 -29.69 8.15 -19.12
N GLU A 170 -30.10 9.41 -19.27
CA GLU A 170 -29.17 10.54 -19.27
C GLU A 170 -28.47 10.73 -17.93
N TRP A 171 -29.16 10.55 -16.80
CA TRP A 171 -28.54 10.63 -15.48
C TRP A 171 -27.56 9.48 -15.22
N GLU A 172 -27.89 8.26 -15.66
CA GLU A 172 -26.99 7.11 -15.58
C GLU A 172 -25.75 7.31 -16.47
N GLU A 173 -25.91 7.79 -17.69
CA GLU A 173 -24.81 8.11 -18.61
C GLU A 173 -23.94 9.28 -18.09
N LYS A 174 -24.56 10.31 -17.51
CA LYS A 174 -23.87 11.40 -16.81
C LYS A 174 -23.11 10.90 -15.58
N ALA A 175 -23.68 9.98 -14.80
CA ALA A 175 -23.01 9.39 -13.64
C ALA A 175 -21.84 8.49 -14.03
N ILE A 176 -21.99 7.66 -15.08
CA ILE A 176 -20.91 6.82 -15.62
C ILE A 176 -19.80 7.68 -16.18
N SER A 177 -20.12 8.72 -16.96
CA SER A 177 -19.13 9.64 -17.52
C SER A 177 -18.40 10.45 -16.44
N GLN A 178 -19.10 10.94 -15.40
CA GLN A 178 -18.45 11.57 -14.25
C GLN A 178 -17.54 10.62 -13.50
N ARG A 179 -17.96 9.37 -13.28
CA ARG A 179 -17.12 8.35 -12.64
C ARG A 179 -15.88 8.03 -13.48
N HIS A 180 -16.01 7.99 -14.81
CA HIS A 180 -14.88 7.81 -15.71
C HIS A 180 -13.90 8.99 -15.64
N LYS A 181 -14.40 10.23 -15.68
CA LYS A 181 -13.59 11.45 -15.52
C LYS A 181 -12.87 11.48 -14.17
N ARG A 182 -13.55 11.09 -13.09
CA ARG A 182 -12.95 11.01 -11.75
C ARG A 182 -11.83 9.97 -11.70
N ARG A 183 -12.06 8.78 -12.26
CA ARG A 183 -11.03 7.73 -12.33
C ARG A 183 -9.82 8.19 -13.15
N GLN A 184 -10.03 8.84 -14.29
CA GLN A 184 -8.95 9.41 -15.09
C GLN A 184 -8.16 10.48 -14.33
N ALA A 185 -8.86 11.35 -13.59
CA ALA A 185 -8.21 12.36 -12.75
C ALA A 185 -7.44 11.71 -11.59
N GLU A 186 -7.97 10.68 -10.95
CA GLU A 186 -7.30 9.91 -9.89
C GLU A 186 -6.04 9.21 -10.43
N GLU A 187 -6.13 8.59 -11.61
CA GLU A 187 -5.01 7.94 -12.29
C GLU A 187 -3.93 8.94 -12.70
N LEU A 188 -4.32 10.06 -13.31
CA LEU A 188 -3.39 11.14 -13.65
C LEU A 188 -2.73 11.72 -12.40
N ASN A 189 -3.47 11.90 -11.32
CA ASN A 189 -2.93 12.40 -10.06
C ASN A 189 -1.97 11.37 -9.43
N ALA A 190 -2.26 10.07 -9.52
CA ALA A 190 -1.33 9.01 -9.12
C ALA A 190 -0.05 9.05 -9.97
N GLN A 191 -0.16 9.21 -11.28
CA GLN A 191 0.99 9.36 -12.18
C GLN A 191 1.80 10.63 -11.86
N LEU A 192 1.14 11.76 -11.62
CA LEU A 192 1.80 13.02 -11.23
C LEU A 192 2.50 12.89 -9.88
N ARG A 193 1.87 12.24 -8.89
CA ARG A 193 2.53 11.95 -7.60
C ARG A 193 3.75 11.05 -7.78
N HIS A 194 3.66 10.05 -8.65
CA HIS A 194 4.79 9.19 -8.98
C HIS A 194 5.90 9.97 -9.69
N ALA A 195 5.56 10.82 -10.66
CA ALA A 195 6.51 11.68 -11.36
C ALA A 195 7.17 12.70 -10.43
N LEU A 196 6.40 13.34 -9.55
CA LEU A 196 6.91 14.22 -8.51
C LEU A 196 7.83 13.48 -7.54
N PHE A 197 7.50 12.24 -7.18
CA PHE A 197 8.37 11.40 -6.35
C PHE A 197 9.70 11.08 -7.05
N GLN A 198 9.66 10.70 -8.33
CA GLN A 198 10.87 10.45 -9.13
C GLN A 198 11.69 11.73 -9.31
N GLN A 199 11.04 12.84 -9.64
CA GLN A 199 11.68 14.16 -9.76
C GLN A 199 12.30 14.59 -8.44
N ASN A 200 11.62 14.36 -7.30
CA ASN A 200 12.19 14.60 -5.99
C ASN A 200 13.41 13.69 -5.74
N GLY A 201 13.40 12.45 -6.21
CA GLY A 201 14.58 11.57 -6.23
C GLY A 201 15.75 12.15 -7.04
N TYR A 202 15.50 12.67 -8.25
CA TYR A 202 16.53 13.32 -9.07
C TYR A 202 17.04 14.63 -8.46
N VAL A 203 16.15 15.46 -7.93
CA VAL A 203 16.51 16.70 -7.23
C VAL A 203 17.29 16.39 -5.96
N GLN A 204 16.93 15.34 -5.22
CA GLN A 204 17.68 14.88 -4.06
C GLN A 204 19.05 14.31 -4.44
N ASN A 205 19.17 13.55 -5.54
CA ASN A 205 20.47 13.09 -6.06
C ASN A 205 21.34 14.23 -6.55
N LEU A 206 20.76 15.24 -7.22
CA LEU A 206 21.44 16.46 -7.61
C LEU A 206 21.86 17.26 -6.36
N LYS A 207 20.98 17.44 -5.39
CA LYS A 207 21.30 18.07 -4.10
C LYS A 207 22.43 17.33 -3.38
N LYS A 208 22.41 15.99 -3.31
CA LYS A 208 23.49 15.15 -2.76
C LYS A 208 24.82 15.36 -3.50
N MET A 209 24.79 15.56 -4.83
CA MET A 209 25.97 15.93 -5.63
C MET A 209 26.47 17.36 -5.35
N PHE A 210 25.58 18.30 -5.02
CA PHE A 210 25.93 19.70 -4.74
C PHE A 210 26.12 20.01 -3.24
N SER A 211 25.78 19.10 -2.33
CA SER A 211 25.81 19.29 -0.88
C SER A 211 27.14 18.89 -0.25
N LEU A 212 28.23 19.48 -0.71
CA LEU A 212 29.35 19.79 0.19
C LEU A 212 29.04 21.01 1.08
N SER A 213 27.94 21.74 0.81
CA SER A 213 27.61 22.99 1.50
C SER A 213 26.10 23.31 1.56
N SER A 214 25.24 22.43 2.11
CA SER A 214 23.98 22.88 2.76
C SER A 214 23.27 21.72 3.45
N ALA A 215 22.97 21.87 4.75
CA ALA A 215 22.11 20.95 5.49
C ALA A 215 20.67 21.10 4.99
N ASP A 216 20.18 20.10 4.24
CA ASP A 216 18.88 20.11 3.59
C ASP A 216 17.75 19.97 4.63
N ASN A 217 17.09 21.08 4.97
CA ASN A 217 15.87 21.10 5.81
C ASN A 217 14.62 20.85 4.94
N MET A 218 14.55 19.72 4.24
CA MET A 218 13.25 19.29 3.72
C MET A 218 12.43 18.73 4.88
N GLU A 219 11.24 19.28 5.10
CA GLU A 219 10.37 18.89 6.20
C GLU A 219 9.92 17.42 6.03
N LEU A 220 10.49 16.53 6.83
CA LEU A 220 10.11 15.11 6.85
C LEU A 220 8.70 14.98 7.41
N ASN A 221 7.71 14.76 6.55
CA ASN A 221 6.30 14.71 6.90
C ASN A 221 5.60 13.58 6.14
N MET A 222 5.47 12.41 6.77
CA MET A 222 4.90 11.19 6.17
C MET A 222 3.47 11.39 5.67
N ARG A 223 2.70 12.30 6.28
CA ARG A 223 1.35 12.68 5.81
C ARG A 223 1.39 13.22 4.39
N ARG A 224 2.38 14.08 4.05
CA ARG A 224 2.49 14.64 2.70
C ARG A 224 2.89 13.60 1.64
N PHE A 225 3.59 12.55 2.04
CA PHE A 225 4.13 11.54 1.11
C PHE A 225 3.22 10.34 0.92
N LEU A 226 2.59 9.85 1.99
CA LEU A 226 1.88 8.58 2.00
C LEU A 226 0.36 8.74 2.13
N HIS A 227 -0.10 9.78 2.82
CA HIS A 227 -1.52 9.89 3.13
C HIS A 227 -2.32 10.27 1.88
N THR A 228 -3.47 9.62 1.74
CA THR A 228 -4.47 9.92 0.73
C THR A 228 -5.80 10.03 1.43
N TYR A 229 -6.60 11.03 1.06
CA TYR A 229 -7.92 11.23 1.67
C TYR A 229 -8.72 9.92 1.66
N THR A 230 -9.16 9.52 2.83
CA THR A 230 -9.78 8.22 3.11
C THR A 230 -11.11 8.43 3.81
N HIS A 231 -12.19 8.06 3.12
CA HIS A 231 -13.55 8.06 3.67
C HIS A 231 -14.05 6.62 3.78
N LEU A 232 -14.41 6.20 5.00
CA LEU A 232 -14.96 4.88 5.25
C LEU A 232 -16.48 4.93 5.32
N ARG A 233 -17.12 4.21 4.40
CA ARG A 233 -18.58 4.15 4.30
C ARG A 233 -19.20 3.23 5.36
N LYS A 234 -20.49 3.45 5.63
CA LYS A 234 -21.26 2.68 6.62
C LYS A 234 -21.54 1.22 6.22
N ASP A 235 -21.65 0.93 4.93
CA ASP A 235 -21.92 -0.42 4.42
C ASP A 235 -20.69 -1.33 4.58
N PRO A 236 -20.78 -2.51 5.24
CA PRO A 236 -19.63 -3.38 5.51
C PRO A 236 -18.81 -3.78 4.27
N GLN A 237 -19.47 -4.09 3.15
CA GLN A 237 -18.76 -4.47 1.92
C GLN A 237 -18.02 -3.28 1.31
N SER A 238 -18.66 -2.12 1.29
CA SER A 238 -18.05 -0.88 0.82
C SER A 238 -16.88 -0.47 1.70
N ARG A 239 -17.03 -0.60 3.02
CA ARG A 239 -16.00 -0.32 4.01
C ARG A 239 -14.77 -1.20 3.84
N ALA A 240 -14.96 -2.52 3.66
CA ALA A 240 -13.86 -3.44 3.36
C ALA A 240 -13.11 -3.07 2.07
N ARG A 241 -13.85 -2.63 1.03
CA ARG A 241 -13.23 -2.12 -0.22
C ARG A 241 -12.47 -0.81 0.00
N ASP A 242 -13.00 0.10 0.82
CA ASP A 242 -12.34 1.37 1.13
C ASP A 242 -11.02 1.13 1.87
N LEU A 243 -11.02 0.23 2.87
CA LEU A 243 -9.81 -0.20 3.59
C LEU A 243 -8.78 -0.84 2.65
N ALA A 244 -9.21 -1.76 1.77
CA ALA A 244 -8.33 -2.41 0.81
C ALA A 244 -7.75 -1.43 -0.23
N ALA A 245 -8.49 -0.39 -0.61
CA ALA A 245 -8.03 0.63 -1.56
C ALA A 245 -6.89 1.49 -0.99
N VAL A 246 -6.83 1.66 0.33
CA VAL A 246 -5.74 2.39 1.01
C VAL A 246 -4.54 1.47 1.29
N CYS A 247 -4.80 0.22 1.69
CA CYS A 247 -3.77 -0.75 2.08
C CYS A 247 -3.15 -1.47 0.87
N THR A 248 -2.49 -0.73 0.00
CA THR A 248 -1.88 -1.29 -1.22
C THR A 248 -0.41 -1.66 -1.04
N ASP A 249 0.04 -2.68 -1.78
CA ASP A 249 1.46 -3.07 -1.87
C ASP A 249 2.34 -1.89 -2.33
N ALA A 250 1.87 -1.09 -3.29
CA ALA A 250 2.59 0.08 -3.79
C ALA A 250 2.83 1.14 -2.71
N LYS A 251 1.85 1.37 -1.84
CA LYS A 251 1.99 2.31 -0.72
C LYS A 251 2.93 1.77 0.37
N LEU A 252 2.92 0.45 0.61
CA LEU A 252 3.85 -0.20 1.54
C LEU A 252 5.28 -0.11 1.03
N GLU A 253 5.49 -0.38 -0.26
CA GLU A 253 6.79 -0.24 -0.91
C GLU A 253 7.29 1.22 -0.85
N LEU A 254 6.42 2.19 -1.14
CA LEU A 254 6.75 3.61 -1.02
C LEU A 254 7.17 3.98 0.41
N GLY A 255 6.41 3.54 1.42
CA GLY A 255 6.76 3.75 2.83
C GLY A 255 8.10 3.13 3.19
N MET A 256 8.34 1.89 2.76
CA MET A 256 9.61 1.19 2.97
C MET A 256 10.78 1.95 2.33
N GLN A 257 10.66 2.34 1.06
CA GLN A 257 11.71 3.07 0.35
C GLN A 257 12.00 4.43 1.01
N THR A 258 10.96 5.15 1.46
CA THR A 258 11.13 6.42 2.18
C THR A 258 11.89 6.22 3.49
N VAL A 259 11.49 5.23 4.30
CA VAL A 259 12.18 4.95 5.58
C VAL A 259 13.65 4.57 5.35
N LEU A 260 13.93 3.67 4.41
CA LEU A 260 15.30 3.24 4.13
C LEU A 260 16.17 4.39 3.62
N ARG A 261 15.63 5.25 2.75
CA ARG A 261 16.33 6.41 2.20
C ARG A 261 16.62 7.48 3.25
N GLU A 262 15.62 7.85 4.04
CA GLU A 262 15.74 8.94 5.02
C GLU A 262 16.55 8.54 6.25
N THR A 263 16.73 7.24 6.48
CA THR A 263 17.58 6.70 7.55
C THR A 263 18.93 6.18 7.06
N GLU A 264 19.22 6.34 5.76
CA GLU A 264 20.50 5.99 5.16
C GLU A 264 21.64 6.74 5.87
N GLY A 265 22.65 6.00 6.35
CA GLY A 265 23.81 6.57 7.05
C GLY A 265 23.60 6.93 8.52
N ILE A 266 22.41 6.69 9.11
CA ILE A 266 22.24 6.78 10.56
C ILE A 266 22.90 5.57 11.23
N PRO A 267 23.85 5.77 12.18
CA PRO A 267 24.48 4.67 12.88
C PRO A 267 23.48 3.81 13.65
N VAL A 268 23.62 2.49 13.56
CA VAL A 268 22.62 1.54 14.11
C VAL A 268 23.05 0.89 15.42
N LEU A 269 24.35 0.92 15.73
CA LEU A 269 24.92 0.31 16.94
C LEU A 269 24.50 1.02 18.24
N ARG A 270 23.93 2.22 18.14
CA ARG A 270 23.30 2.94 19.25
C ARG A 270 21.89 3.34 18.85
N PRO A 271 20.90 3.24 19.75
CA PRO A 271 19.55 3.64 19.43
C PRO A 271 19.52 5.14 19.09
N HIS A 272 19.13 5.43 17.86
CA HIS A 272 18.94 6.78 17.36
C HIS A 272 17.44 7.09 17.36
N ILE A 273 17.03 8.12 18.10
CA ILE A 273 15.66 8.63 18.07
C ILE A 273 15.74 10.14 17.95
N SER A 274 15.22 10.69 16.86
CA SER A 274 15.18 12.13 16.63
C SER A 274 13.77 12.59 16.27
N THR A 275 13.43 13.81 16.69
CA THR A 275 12.11 14.39 16.47
C THR A 275 12.27 15.74 15.77
N ARG A 276 11.61 15.88 14.63
CA ARG A 276 11.56 17.10 13.80
C ARG A 276 10.15 17.68 13.85
N GLN A 277 10.03 18.98 14.01
CA GLN A 277 8.72 19.63 13.90
C GLN A 277 8.28 19.68 12.43
N ILE A 278 6.98 19.57 12.21
CA ILE A 278 6.37 19.76 10.90
C ILE A 278 5.68 21.12 10.83
N SER A 279 5.64 21.70 9.63
CA SER A 279 4.94 22.95 9.36
C SER A 279 3.46 22.61 9.19
N THR A 280 2.65 23.19 10.07
CA THR A 280 1.21 22.95 10.14
C THR A 280 0.45 24.28 10.03
N SER A 281 -0.88 24.20 9.86
CA SER A 281 -1.75 25.38 9.89
C SER A 281 -1.89 25.94 11.31
N SER A 282 -2.63 27.04 11.48
CA SER A 282 -2.94 27.62 12.80
C SER A 282 -3.80 26.72 13.70
N THR A 283 -4.46 25.70 13.13
CA THR A 283 -5.36 24.78 13.84
C THR A 283 -4.78 23.37 13.98
N GLU A 284 -3.58 23.15 13.46
CA GLU A 284 -2.90 21.87 13.48
C GLU A 284 -1.53 22.02 14.14
N PHE A 285 -1.07 20.94 14.78
CA PHE A 285 0.32 20.84 15.18
C PHE A 285 0.79 19.39 15.16
N GLY A 286 2.07 19.19 14.89
CA GLY A 286 2.62 17.84 14.87
C GLY A 286 4.13 17.80 14.88
N ALA A 287 4.64 16.58 14.87
CA ALA A 287 6.06 16.29 14.72
C ALA A 287 6.25 14.94 14.02
N SER A 288 7.41 14.80 13.37
CA SER A 288 7.88 13.55 12.83
C SER A 288 9.01 13.00 13.68
N THR A 289 8.94 11.72 14.02
CA THR A 289 9.96 10.98 14.74
C THR A 289 10.63 10.01 13.79
N VAL A 290 11.97 10.03 13.77
CA VAL A 290 12.81 9.06 13.07
C VAL A 290 13.48 8.21 14.13
N ALA A 291 13.36 6.89 14.02
CA ALA A 291 14.02 5.97 14.94
C ALA A 291 14.73 4.84 14.20
N VAL A 292 15.95 4.55 14.64
CA VAL A 292 16.81 3.49 14.11
C VAL A 292 17.51 2.81 15.27
N TYR A 293 17.43 1.48 15.33
CA TYR A 293 18.14 0.69 16.33
C TYR A 293 18.34 -0.74 15.84
N ALA A 294 19.48 -1.33 16.20
CA ALA A 294 19.81 -2.72 15.94
C ALA A 294 19.61 -3.59 17.19
N PHE A 295 19.27 -4.85 16.97
CA PHE A 295 19.09 -5.87 17.99
C PHE A 295 20.04 -7.03 17.74
N ASP A 296 20.67 -7.54 18.79
CA ASP A 296 21.59 -8.68 18.71
C ASP A 296 20.82 -10.01 18.58
N THR A 297 20.08 -10.15 17.47
CA THR A 297 19.28 -11.32 17.11
C THR A 297 19.10 -11.39 15.60
N MET A 298 18.81 -12.59 15.09
CA MET A 298 18.40 -12.82 13.70
C MET A 298 16.90 -13.09 13.56
N ASN A 299 16.14 -13.07 14.66
CA ASN A 299 14.71 -13.32 14.65
C ASN A 299 13.93 -12.06 14.20
N THR A 300 13.86 -11.88 12.88
CA THR A 300 13.18 -10.73 12.24
C THR A 300 11.71 -10.67 12.62
N VAL A 301 11.02 -11.81 12.66
CA VAL A 301 9.57 -11.88 12.93
C VAL A 301 9.26 -11.48 14.37
N GLN A 302 10.03 -11.95 15.36
CA GLN A 302 9.83 -11.57 16.76
C GLN A 302 10.00 -10.07 16.97
N ILE A 303 11.09 -9.48 16.46
CA ILE A 303 11.31 -8.03 16.54
C ILE A 303 10.20 -7.27 15.83
N PHE A 304 9.75 -7.77 14.68
CA PHE A 304 8.66 -7.15 13.93
C PHE A 304 7.34 -7.15 14.70
N LEU A 305 6.93 -8.28 15.28
CA LEU A 305 5.71 -8.38 16.07
C LEU A 305 5.77 -7.48 17.32
N ALA A 306 6.91 -7.46 18.01
CA ALA A 306 7.14 -6.56 19.13
C ALA A 306 7.06 -5.08 18.71
N ALA A 307 7.62 -4.72 17.54
CA ALA A 307 7.53 -3.37 16.99
C ALA A 307 6.09 -3.00 16.62
N CYS A 308 5.31 -3.91 16.05
CA CYS A 308 3.90 -3.70 15.75
C CYS A 308 3.10 -3.41 17.02
N GLY A 309 3.22 -4.25 18.05
CA GLY A 309 2.55 -4.05 19.33
C GLY A 309 2.94 -2.74 19.98
N ALA A 310 4.25 -2.44 20.01
CA ALA A 310 4.76 -1.20 20.59
C ALA A 310 4.26 0.05 19.84
N ILE A 311 4.33 0.08 18.51
CA ILE A 311 3.93 1.25 17.71
C ILE A 311 2.42 1.50 17.81
N LEU A 312 1.60 0.45 17.68
CA LEU A 312 0.15 0.58 17.68
C LEU A 312 -0.42 0.83 19.09
N GLY A 313 0.28 0.36 20.13
CA GLY A 313 -0.08 0.58 21.54
C GLY A 313 0.46 1.88 22.15
N CYS A 314 1.44 2.55 21.51
CA CYS A 314 2.05 3.77 22.03
C CYS A 314 1.29 5.05 21.67
N GLY A 315 1.54 6.11 22.43
CA GLY A 315 1.10 7.47 22.11
C GLY A 315 -0.11 7.98 22.89
N SER A 316 -0.50 7.29 23.97
CA SER A 316 -1.41 7.74 25.02
C SER A 316 -0.72 8.57 26.11
N ALA A 317 0.59 8.49 26.28
CA ALA A 317 1.30 9.35 27.21
C ALA A 317 1.48 10.77 26.65
N TRP A 318 1.22 11.79 27.46
CA TRP A 318 1.43 13.18 27.09
C TRP A 318 2.15 13.97 28.20
N PRO A 319 3.21 14.75 27.89
CA PRO A 319 3.96 15.46 28.91
C PRO A 319 3.12 16.52 29.62
N LYS A 320 3.21 16.59 30.94
CA LYS A 320 2.47 17.52 31.82
C LYS A 320 0.95 17.28 31.92
N TYR A 321 0.50 16.11 31.48
CA TYR A 321 -0.88 15.71 31.53
C TYR A 321 -1.00 14.29 32.07
N THR A 322 -1.97 14.10 32.94
CA THR A 322 -2.38 12.78 33.44
C THR A 322 -3.50 12.23 32.57
N GLN A 323 -3.36 10.99 32.12
CA GLN A 323 -4.40 10.24 31.42
C GLN A 323 -5.49 9.84 32.41
N LEU A 324 -6.72 10.30 32.18
CA LEU A 324 -7.88 9.99 33.03
C LEU A 324 -8.59 8.73 32.56
N GLU A 325 -8.94 8.70 31.28
CA GLU A 325 -9.73 7.65 30.63
C GLU A 325 -9.17 7.42 29.23
N SER A 326 -9.17 6.16 28.80
CA SER A 326 -8.82 5.82 27.43
C SER A 326 -9.54 4.57 26.97
N TYR A 327 -9.80 4.50 25.67
CA TYR A 327 -10.27 3.31 24.99
C TYR A 327 -9.54 3.14 23.67
N GLY A 328 -9.46 1.90 23.20
CA GLY A 328 -8.93 1.55 21.90
C GLY A 328 -9.49 0.21 21.48
N ASN A 329 -10.20 0.16 20.36
CA ASN A 329 -10.81 -1.05 19.85
C ASN A 329 -10.50 -1.20 18.36
N VAL A 330 -10.09 -2.40 17.96
CA VAL A 330 -10.12 -2.80 16.54
C VAL A 330 -11.57 -3.08 16.18
N VAL A 331 -12.12 -2.33 15.24
CA VAL A 331 -13.54 -2.42 14.85
C VAL A 331 -13.73 -3.01 13.46
N ASP A 332 -12.67 -3.07 12.64
CA ASP A 332 -12.66 -3.83 11.39
C ASP A 332 -11.32 -4.52 11.17
N ALA A 333 -11.37 -5.75 10.67
CA ALA A 333 -10.22 -6.54 10.24
C ALA A 333 -10.60 -7.35 8.99
N PRO A 334 -10.64 -6.73 7.79
CA PRO A 334 -11.09 -7.41 6.57
C PRO A 334 -10.14 -8.53 6.12
N THR A 335 -8.89 -8.49 6.55
CA THR A 335 -7.86 -9.53 6.36
C THR A 335 -7.00 -9.60 7.62
N ASP A 336 -6.18 -10.66 7.75
CA ASP A 336 -5.27 -10.81 8.90
C ASP A 336 -4.23 -9.68 9.00
N SER A 337 -3.87 -9.11 7.84
CA SER A 337 -2.87 -8.06 7.71
C SER A 337 -3.41 -6.65 7.84
N ILE A 338 -4.72 -6.42 7.69
CA ILE A 338 -5.34 -5.08 7.73
C ILE A 338 -6.17 -4.95 8.99
N ARG A 339 -5.92 -3.91 9.78
CA ARG A 339 -6.70 -3.58 10.97
C ARG A 339 -7.08 -2.12 10.97
N TYR A 340 -8.33 -1.85 11.32
CA TYR A 340 -8.83 -0.51 11.56
C TYR A 340 -9.35 -0.41 12.99
N GLY A 341 -8.94 0.66 13.68
CA GLY A 341 -9.26 0.87 15.08
C GLY A 341 -9.67 2.29 15.40
N VAL A 342 -10.56 2.39 16.38
CA VAL A 342 -10.98 3.67 16.97
C VAL A 342 -10.40 3.75 18.37
N SER A 343 -9.81 4.89 18.69
CA SER A 343 -9.27 5.13 20.04
C SER A 343 -9.52 6.55 20.50
N GLY A 344 -9.56 6.72 21.80
CA GLY A 344 -9.70 8.01 22.44
C GLY A 344 -9.02 8.04 23.79
N CYS A 345 -8.60 9.22 24.20
CA CYS A 345 -7.96 9.46 25.48
C CYS A 345 -8.37 10.84 26.01
N ARG A 346 -8.69 10.92 27.30
CA ARG A 346 -8.94 12.16 28.01
C ARG A 346 -7.78 12.47 28.93
N TYR A 347 -7.26 13.68 28.77
CA TYR A 347 -6.12 14.19 29.51
C TYR A 347 -6.57 15.29 30.46
N ARG A 348 -5.97 15.34 31.64
CA ARG A 348 -6.05 16.49 32.55
C ARG A 348 -4.65 17.05 32.76
N SER A 349 -4.49 18.36 32.67
CA SER A 349 -3.20 19.00 32.97
C SER A 349 -2.80 18.73 34.43
N ASP A 350 -1.50 18.70 34.71
CA ASP A 350 -1.01 18.41 36.07
C ASP A 350 -1.42 19.48 37.10
N ASP A 351 -1.73 20.70 36.65
CA ASP A 351 -2.28 21.78 37.47
C ASP A 351 -3.83 21.77 37.57
N GLY A 352 -4.47 20.80 36.93
CA GLY A 352 -5.90 20.56 36.98
C GLY A 352 -6.79 21.58 36.27
N GLN A 353 -6.20 22.54 35.54
CA GLN A 353 -6.93 23.62 34.87
C GLN A 353 -7.57 23.19 33.55
N ASP A 354 -6.92 22.30 32.82
CA ASP A 354 -7.25 21.99 31.44
C ASP A 354 -7.66 20.51 31.30
N GLU A 355 -8.74 20.24 30.56
CA GLU A 355 -9.09 18.89 30.12
C GLU A 355 -9.14 18.81 28.59
N VAL A 356 -8.44 17.83 28.01
CA VAL A 356 -8.36 17.66 26.56
C VAL A 356 -8.81 16.25 26.18
N ALA A 357 -9.87 16.17 25.38
CA ALA A 357 -10.33 14.93 24.76
C ALA A 357 -9.72 14.77 23.36
N VAL A 358 -9.00 13.68 23.15
CA VAL A 358 -8.32 13.36 21.89
C VAL A 358 -8.86 12.04 21.34
N GLU A 359 -9.26 12.01 20.07
CA GLU A 359 -9.65 10.78 19.37
C GLU A 359 -8.80 10.51 18.14
N SER A 360 -8.75 9.25 17.72
CA SER A 360 -7.99 8.79 16.56
C SER A 360 -8.77 7.71 15.79
N ARG A 361 -8.53 7.65 14.48
CA ARG A 361 -9.13 6.69 13.53
C ARG A 361 -8.00 6.02 12.76
N GLY A 362 -7.37 5.04 13.40
CA GLY A 362 -6.13 4.43 12.94
C GLY A 362 -6.38 3.26 12.00
N LEU A 363 -5.61 3.22 10.92
CA LEU A 363 -5.50 2.10 9.99
C LEU A 363 -4.09 1.55 10.09
N SER A 364 -3.92 0.24 10.13
CA SER A 364 -2.61 -0.40 10.05
C SER A 364 -2.66 -1.56 9.09
N TYR A 365 -1.61 -1.72 8.29
CA TYR A 365 -1.44 -2.91 7.48
C TYR A 365 0.03 -3.31 7.34
N PHE A 366 0.27 -4.61 7.24
CA PHE A 366 1.64 -5.13 7.21
C PHE A 366 1.85 -6.27 6.23
N LYS A 367 3.13 -6.54 5.95
CA LYS A 367 3.58 -7.68 5.16
C LYS A 367 4.87 -8.23 5.75
N ILE A 368 4.91 -9.54 5.95
CA ILE A 368 6.11 -10.29 6.33
C ILE A 368 6.62 -11.00 5.08
N MET A 369 7.89 -10.78 4.74
CA MET A 369 8.61 -11.39 3.63
C MET A 369 9.85 -12.12 4.18
N ASP A 370 10.48 -12.96 3.37
CA ASP A 370 11.56 -13.88 3.79
C ASP A 370 12.67 -13.25 4.65
N ARG A 371 13.09 -12.02 4.32
CA ARG A 371 14.15 -11.30 5.03
C ARG A 371 13.77 -9.87 5.43
N CYS A 372 12.50 -9.54 5.40
CA CYS A 372 12.04 -8.17 5.66
C CYS A 372 10.57 -8.20 6.08
N ALA A 373 10.24 -7.46 7.13
CA ALA A 373 8.88 -7.24 7.54
C ALA A 373 8.59 -5.74 7.62
N VAL A 374 7.44 -5.33 7.12
CA VAL A 374 7.07 -3.92 7.01
C VAL A 374 5.67 -3.75 7.57
N LEU A 375 5.52 -2.78 8.47
CA LEU A 375 4.23 -2.29 8.94
C LEU A 375 4.09 -0.84 8.50
N LEU A 376 2.95 -0.53 7.88
CA LEU A 376 2.53 0.82 7.58
C LEU A 376 1.26 1.12 8.37
N TRP A 377 1.19 2.31 8.95
CA TRP A 377 -0.03 2.81 9.57
C TRP A 377 -0.38 4.18 9.02
N ASP A 378 -1.68 4.43 8.95
CA ASP A 378 -2.31 5.64 8.42
C ASP A 378 -3.60 5.90 9.21
N TYR A 379 -4.45 6.80 8.74
CA TYR A 379 -5.69 7.15 9.38
C TYR A 379 -6.82 7.41 8.36
N ALA A 380 -8.07 7.31 8.82
CA ALA A 380 -9.23 7.71 8.05
C ALA A 380 -9.57 9.19 8.32
N ASP A 381 -9.88 9.95 7.26
CA ASP A 381 -10.32 11.33 7.37
C ASP A 381 -11.75 11.40 7.89
N ASP A 382 -12.63 10.61 7.26
CA ASP A 382 -14.05 10.53 7.56
C ASP A 382 -14.49 9.07 7.75
N ASP A 383 -15.40 8.84 8.71
CA ASP A 383 -15.99 7.54 8.99
C ASP A 383 -17.48 7.70 9.31
N ASP A 384 -18.34 7.09 8.47
CA ASP A 384 -19.80 7.17 8.62
C ASP A 384 -20.34 6.27 9.76
N MET A 385 -19.62 5.20 10.11
CA MET A 385 -20.03 4.23 11.13
C MET A 385 -19.51 4.63 12.51
N TYR A 386 -18.26 5.12 12.56
CA TYR A 386 -17.59 5.55 13.78
C TYR A 386 -17.08 7.00 13.64
N PRO A 387 -17.97 7.99 13.46
CA PRO A 387 -17.56 9.39 13.34
C PRO A 387 -16.84 9.87 14.61
N VAL A 388 -15.98 10.88 14.46
CA VAL A 388 -15.36 11.56 15.60
C VAL A 388 -16.47 12.22 16.43
N ASN A 389 -16.43 12.07 17.75
CA ASN A 389 -17.41 12.62 18.66
C ASN A 389 -17.40 14.15 18.60
N LYS A 390 -18.58 14.77 18.68
CA LYS A 390 -18.73 16.24 18.69
C LYS A 390 -18.04 16.91 19.87
N ASN A 391 -17.86 16.18 20.97
CA ASN A 391 -17.18 16.68 22.17
C ASN A 391 -15.65 16.51 22.09
N THR A 392 -15.13 15.92 21.01
CA THR A 392 -13.70 15.77 20.80
C THR A 392 -13.08 17.11 20.48
N LEU A 393 -12.10 17.51 21.29
CA LEU A 393 -11.38 18.76 21.10
C LEU A 393 -10.27 18.62 20.06
N MET A 394 -9.67 17.43 19.98
CA MET A 394 -8.56 17.15 19.07
C MET A 394 -8.73 15.81 18.35
N LYS A 395 -8.60 15.82 17.02
CA LYS A 395 -8.38 14.60 16.25
C LYS A 395 -6.86 14.37 16.16
N ARG A 396 -6.42 13.14 16.45
CA ARG A 396 -5.04 12.68 16.35
C ARG A 396 -4.91 11.77 15.14
N ASP A 397 -4.12 12.24 14.19
CA ASP A 397 -3.81 11.56 12.95
C ASP A 397 -2.35 11.10 13.00
N VAL A 398 -2.13 9.79 12.85
CA VAL A 398 -0.79 9.20 12.95
C VAL A 398 -0.55 8.39 11.69
N ILE A 399 0.57 8.66 11.03
CA ILE A 399 0.97 7.98 9.81
C ILE A 399 2.46 7.69 9.84
N GLY A 400 2.85 6.51 9.40
CA GLY A 400 4.25 6.13 9.41
C GLY A 400 4.50 4.74 8.87
N THR A 401 5.77 4.37 8.87
CA THR A 401 6.21 3.06 8.40
C THR A 401 7.36 2.59 9.28
N VAL A 402 7.39 1.30 9.58
CA VAL A 402 8.51 0.60 10.19
C VAL A 402 8.95 -0.52 9.26
N VAL A 403 10.26 -0.66 9.11
CA VAL A 403 10.93 -1.70 8.33
C VAL A 403 11.85 -2.44 9.28
N VAL A 404 11.68 -3.76 9.36
CA VAL A 404 12.50 -4.66 10.17
C VAL A 404 13.15 -5.67 9.24
N ARG A 405 14.48 -5.67 9.18
CA ARG A 405 15.24 -6.60 8.33
C ARG A 405 16.66 -6.82 8.86
N PRO A 406 17.31 -7.94 8.52
CA PRO A 406 18.74 -8.10 8.77
C PRO A 406 19.56 -7.08 7.96
N GLU A 407 20.53 -6.44 8.60
CA GLU A 407 21.54 -5.58 7.96
C GLU A 407 22.93 -5.90 8.54
N ILE A 408 23.97 -5.73 7.73
CA ILE A 408 25.35 -5.76 8.20
C ILE A 408 25.63 -4.41 8.86
N CYS A 409 25.90 -4.42 10.18
CA CYS A 409 26.18 -3.23 10.97
C CYS A 409 27.60 -2.70 10.73
N GLU A 410 27.93 -1.53 11.29
CA GLU A 410 29.25 -0.89 11.13
C GLU A 410 30.43 -1.75 11.63
N ASP A 411 30.17 -2.69 12.53
CA ASP A 411 31.15 -3.65 13.06
C ASP A 411 31.29 -4.94 12.21
N GLY A 412 30.57 -5.02 11.08
CA GLY A 412 30.58 -6.16 10.18
C GLY A 412 29.71 -7.34 10.61
N VAL A 413 28.98 -7.22 11.73
CA VAL A 413 28.07 -8.27 12.21
C VAL A 413 26.67 -8.04 11.65
N GLU A 414 26.06 -9.11 11.14
CA GLU A 414 24.69 -9.08 10.66
C GLU A 414 23.70 -9.13 11.85
N ARG A 415 22.76 -8.19 11.88
CA ARG A 415 21.78 -8.05 12.96
C ARG A 415 20.43 -7.60 12.42
N VAL A 416 19.36 -7.90 13.14
CA VAL A 416 18.04 -7.32 12.83
C VAL A 416 18.04 -5.84 13.18
N VAL A 417 17.78 -5.00 12.18
CA VAL A 417 17.67 -3.55 12.31
C VAL A 417 16.21 -3.14 12.14
N CYS A 418 15.73 -2.31 13.06
CA CYS A 418 14.42 -1.68 12.99
C CYS A 418 14.61 -0.20 12.63
N ARG A 419 14.02 0.22 11.52
CA ARG A 419 13.99 1.60 11.04
C ARG A 419 12.55 2.06 10.97
N SER A 420 12.23 3.22 11.54
CA SER A 420 10.88 3.77 11.49
C SER A 420 10.84 5.28 11.33
N ILE A 421 9.81 5.74 10.64
CA ILE A 421 9.45 7.16 10.58
C ILE A 421 7.96 7.29 10.86
N CYS A 422 7.62 8.15 11.81
CA CYS A 422 6.26 8.39 12.25
C CYS A 422 5.96 9.89 12.25
N THR A 423 4.92 10.32 11.55
CA THR A 423 4.36 11.67 11.68
C THR A 423 3.08 11.62 12.50
N LYS A 424 3.04 12.39 13.59
CA LYS A 424 1.86 12.54 14.46
C LYS A 424 1.36 13.98 14.36
N VAL A 425 0.12 14.15 13.93
CA VAL A 425 -0.57 15.43 13.78
C VAL A 425 -1.78 15.44 14.69
N HIS A 426 -2.04 16.59 15.33
CA HIS A 426 -3.29 16.84 16.01
C HIS A 426 -3.96 18.04 15.34
N SER A 427 -5.24 17.89 15.01
CA SER A 427 -6.08 18.91 14.40
C SER A 427 -7.23 19.25 15.36
N ALA A 428 -7.51 20.54 15.53
CA ALA A 428 -8.64 21.03 16.29
C ALA A 428 -9.79 21.38 15.34
N ALA A 429 -11.03 21.08 15.74
CA ALA A 429 -12.23 21.40 14.95
C ALA A 429 -12.56 22.90 14.94
N MET A 430 -11.91 23.71 15.77
CA MET A 430 -12.18 25.14 15.93
C MET A 430 -11.29 26.02 15.05
N THR A 431 -11.84 27.15 14.59
CA THR A 431 -11.13 28.15 13.77
C THR A 431 -9.99 28.85 14.53
N GLN A 432 -9.98 28.79 15.87
CA GLN A 432 -8.87 29.19 16.72
C GLN A 432 -8.71 28.21 17.88
N LEU A 433 -7.46 27.89 18.24
CA LEU A 433 -7.16 27.03 19.38
C LEU A 433 -7.56 27.74 20.69
N SER A 434 -8.37 27.06 21.51
CA SER A 434 -8.62 27.48 22.89
C SER A 434 -7.30 27.55 23.68
N PRO A 435 -7.24 28.32 24.79
CA PRO A 435 -6.03 28.41 25.63
C PRO A 435 -5.47 27.04 26.01
N ASP A 436 -6.35 26.13 26.41
CA ASP A 436 -6.07 24.75 26.82
C ASP A 436 -5.38 23.98 25.68
N ILE A 437 -5.89 24.10 24.45
CA ILE A 437 -5.31 23.43 23.27
C ILE A 437 -3.97 24.07 22.89
N ARG A 438 -3.82 25.40 23.00
CA ARG A 438 -2.52 26.05 22.75
C ARG A 438 -1.47 25.52 23.71
N ARG A 439 -1.79 25.45 25.00
CA ARG A 439 -0.89 24.91 26.02
C ARG A 439 -0.58 23.44 25.81
N PHE A 440 -1.58 22.64 25.42
CA PHE A 440 -1.39 21.24 25.04
C PHE A 440 -0.43 21.12 23.84
N SER A 441 -0.54 22.00 22.85
CA SER A 441 0.32 22.02 21.64
C SER A 441 1.79 22.34 21.92
N GLU A 442 2.11 23.10 22.96
CA GLU A 442 3.49 23.46 23.33
C GLU A 442 4.33 22.22 23.66
N SER A 443 3.69 21.17 24.16
CA SER A 443 4.35 19.92 24.55
C SER A 443 4.51 18.92 23.40
N LYS A 444 4.13 19.28 22.16
CA LYS A 444 4.11 18.36 21.00
C LYS A 444 5.45 17.67 20.71
N LYS A 445 6.56 18.41 20.79
CA LYS A 445 7.90 17.86 20.50
C LYS A 445 8.28 16.83 21.56
N MET A 446 8.03 17.15 22.82
CA MET A 446 8.31 16.27 23.94
C MET A 446 7.39 15.04 23.92
N GLY A 447 6.12 15.20 23.58
CA GLY A 447 5.19 14.08 23.41
C GLY A 447 5.63 13.10 22.32
N ALA A 448 6.12 13.61 21.18
CA ALA A 448 6.68 12.77 20.12
C ALA A 448 7.98 12.07 20.54
N GLN A 449 8.87 12.75 21.28
CA GLN A 449 10.10 12.15 21.82
C GLN A 449 9.82 11.03 22.84
N ILE A 450 8.88 11.25 23.75
CA ILE A 450 8.45 10.24 24.73
C ILE A 450 7.88 9.02 24.00
N CYS A 451 7.01 9.25 23.01
CA CYS A 451 6.43 8.18 22.22
C CYS A 451 7.50 7.33 21.51
N GLY A 452 8.48 7.96 20.84
CA GLY A 452 9.57 7.23 20.19
C GLY A 452 10.43 6.41 21.16
N SER A 453 10.73 6.98 22.33
CA SER A 453 11.52 6.30 23.37
C SER A 453 10.77 5.13 23.99
N MET A 454 9.46 5.29 24.22
CA MET A 454 8.59 4.25 24.75
C MET A 454 8.49 3.07 23.80
N VAL A 455 8.37 3.31 22.49
CA VAL A 455 8.36 2.22 21.49
C VAL A 455 9.62 1.37 21.59
N TYR A 456 10.80 1.99 21.63
CA TYR A 456 12.07 1.26 21.77
C TYR A 456 12.12 0.45 23.07
N GLN A 457 11.76 1.05 24.21
CA GLN A 457 11.74 0.38 25.50
C GLN A 457 10.77 -0.81 25.53
N THR A 458 9.58 -0.65 24.93
CA THR A 458 8.59 -1.72 24.83
C THR A 458 9.11 -2.89 24.01
N ILE A 459 9.77 -2.63 22.86
CA ILE A 459 10.36 -3.71 22.04
C ILE A 459 11.43 -4.47 22.83
N VAL A 460 12.34 -3.75 23.49
CA VAL A 460 13.38 -4.36 24.34
C VAL A 460 12.76 -5.19 25.47
N GLY A 461 11.68 -4.73 26.09
CA GLY A 461 10.97 -5.45 27.15
C GLY A 461 10.31 -6.76 26.68
N HIS A 462 9.80 -6.81 25.44
CA HIS A 462 9.16 -7.99 24.86
C HIS A 462 10.16 -8.97 24.23
N CYS A 463 11.41 -8.56 24.05
CA CYS A 463 12.46 -9.36 23.41
C CYS A 463 13.70 -9.40 24.32
N PRO A 464 13.65 -10.08 25.48
CA PRO A 464 14.76 -10.09 26.44
C PRO A 464 16.04 -10.75 25.88
N ASP A 465 15.91 -11.66 24.92
CA ASP A 465 17.04 -12.29 24.22
C ASP A 465 17.67 -11.36 23.18
N ALA A 466 16.92 -10.35 22.71
CA ALA A 466 17.41 -9.30 21.84
C ALA A 466 18.08 -8.21 22.67
N ARG A 467 19.27 -8.52 23.21
CA ARG A 467 20.04 -7.54 23.97
C ARG A 467 20.23 -6.30 23.11
N PRO A 468 19.79 -5.11 23.56
CA PRO A 468 20.14 -3.89 22.87
C PRO A 468 21.66 -3.74 22.92
N ILE A 469 22.25 -3.40 21.78
CA ILE A 469 23.69 -3.18 21.69
C ILE A 469 24.02 -2.06 22.68
N SER A 470 24.67 -2.45 23.78
CA SER A 470 25.08 -1.54 24.84
C SER A 470 26.31 -0.79 24.33
N ALA A 471 26.31 0.53 24.51
CA ALA A 471 27.42 1.39 24.10
C ALA A 471 28.75 1.03 24.77
#